data_AF-I1HMC8-F1
#
_entry.id   AF-I1HMC8-F1
#
_cell.length_a   1.000
_cell.length_b   1.000
_cell.length_c   1.000
_cell.angle_alpha   90.00
_cell.angle_beta   90.00
_cell.angle_gamma   90.00
#
_symmetry.space_group_name_H-M   'P 1'
#
loop_
_entity.id
_entity.type
_entity.pdbx_description
1 polymer ?
#
loop_
_entity_poly.entity_id
_entity_poly.type
_entity_poly.pdbx_seq_one_letter_code
_entity_poly.pdbx_strand_id
1 'polypeptide(L)'
;MAGKAAAAKAAAATAAKWAEAKGYPWKDKLAKYKGELSKGVWGYWELGAWKPLGISGRQRARLRKEVLLAGEEWSYDAPRGEMRTKRKGHKVDRIAAEKRANTVELMKKMPQMLLDYKKRRWEKKMKEEEAAAAKST
;
A
#
# COMPACT_ATOMS: atom_id res chain seq x y z
N MET A 1 23.05 19.99 -25.75
CA MET A 1 21.92 19.75 -26.67
C MET A 1 22.24 18.80 -27.85
N ALA A 2 23.50 18.68 -28.30
CA ALA A 2 23.86 17.85 -29.47
C ALA A 2 23.64 16.32 -29.30
N GLY A 3 23.85 15.77 -28.09
CA GLY A 3 23.72 14.32 -27.86
C GLY A 3 22.29 13.77 -27.94
N LYS A 4 21.27 14.56 -27.56
CA LYS A 4 19.86 14.16 -27.68
C LYS A 4 19.40 14.10 -29.14
N ALA A 5 19.86 15.03 -29.97
CA ALA A 5 19.54 15.07 -31.40
C ALA A 5 20.18 13.90 -32.15
N ALA A 6 21.45 13.57 -31.85
CA ALA A 6 22.13 12.41 -32.45
C ALA A 6 21.48 11.08 -32.04
N ALA A 7 21.08 10.92 -30.78
CA ALA A 7 20.37 9.73 -30.30
C ALA A 7 18.99 9.57 -30.96
N ALA A 8 18.25 10.66 -31.15
CA ALA A 8 16.97 10.64 -31.85
C ALA A 8 17.13 10.27 -33.33
N LYS A 9 18.17 10.79 -34.00
CA LYS A 9 18.47 10.50 -35.41
C LYS A 9 18.93 9.05 -35.61
N ALA A 10 19.72 8.52 -34.69
CA ALA A 10 20.12 7.11 -34.68
C ALA A 10 18.92 6.17 -34.46
N ALA A 11 18.03 6.51 -33.51
CA ALA A 11 16.79 5.77 -33.28
C ALA A 11 15.88 5.75 -34.52
N ALA A 12 15.71 6.89 -35.19
CA ALA A 12 14.93 7.01 -36.42
C ALA A 12 15.54 6.19 -37.58
N ALA A 13 16.86 6.24 -37.75
CA ALA A 13 17.57 5.46 -38.77
C ALA A 13 17.49 3.95 -38.51
N THR A 14 17.60 3.50 -37.25
CA THR A 14 17.36 2.10 -36.90
C THR A 14 15.91 1.69 -37.14
N ALA A 15 14.93 2.54 -36.80
CA ALA A 15 13.52 2.26 -37.05
C ALA A 15 13.22 2.14 -38.55
N ALA A 16 13.82 3.00 -39.40
CA ALA A 16 13.72 2.92 -40.85
C ALA A 16 14.33 1.63 -41.40
N LYS A 17 15.52 1.24 -40.94
CA LYS A 17 16.17 -0.04 -41.31
C LYS A 17 15.35 -1.27 -40.90
N TRP A 18 14.69 -1.21 -39.75
CA TRP A 18 13.79 -2.28 -39.29
C TRP A 18 12.49 -2.34 -40.09
N ALA A 19 11.97 -1.19 -40.54
CA ALA A 19 10.80 -1.13 -41.42
C ALA A 19 11.10 -1.71 -42.81
N GLU A 20 12.30 -1.41 -43.35
CA GLU A 20 12.73 -1.79 -44.69
C GLU A 20 13.16 -3.26 -44.81
N ALA A 21 13.76 -3.85 -43.76
CA ALA A 21 14.36 -5.18 -43.86
C ALA A 21 13.40 -6.36 -43.64
N LYS A 22 12.26 -6.20 -42.94
CA LYS A 22 11.37 -7.34 -42.61
C LYS A 22 9.87 -7.04 -42.52
N GLY A 23 9.43 -5.80 -42.74
CA GLY A 23 8.11 -5.39 -42.25
C GLY A 23 8.09 -5.42 -40.72
N TYR A 24 7.32 -4.53 -40.12
CA TYR A 24 7.30 -4.35 -38.67
C TYR A 24 7.12 -5.69 -37.90
N PRO A 25 8.16 -6.21 -37.23
CA PRO A 25 8.12 -7.56 -36.61
C PRO A 25 7.11 -7.68 -35.47
N TRP A 26 6.56 -6.55 -35.02
CA TRP A 26 5.53 -6.52 -34.00
C TRP A 26 4.16 -6.90 -34.56
N LYS A 27 3.88 -6.73 -35.86
CA LYS A 27 2.59 -7.11 -36.48
C LYS A 27 2.36 -8.61 -36.41
N ASP A 28 3.37 -9.41 -36.76
CA ASP A 28 3.29 -10.88 -36.70
C ASP A 28 3.17 -11.38 -35.26
N LYS A 29 3.93 -10.77 -34.33
CA LYS A 29 3.83 -11.10 -32.91
C LYS A 29 2.46 -10.69 -32.35
N LEU A 30 1.93 -9.56 -32.77
CA LEU A 30 0.62 -9.07 -32.33
C LEU A 30 -0.48 -10.00 -32.84
N ALA A 31 -0.43 -10.43 -34.11
CA ALA A 31 -1.33 -11.42 -34.66
C ALA A 31 -1.24 -12.76 -33.91
N LYS A 32 -0.02 -13.25 -33.63
CA LYS A 32 0.21 -14.48 -32.88
C LYS A 32 -0.40 -14.45 -31.48
N TYR A 33 -0.23 -13.35 -30.76
CA TYR A 33 -0.66 -13.23 -29.36
C TYR A 33 -2.02 -12.55 -29.19
N LYS A 34 -2.74 -12.18 -30.26
CA LYS A 34 -4.01 -11.45 -30.20
C LYS A 34 -5.04 -12.11 -29.28
N GLY A 35 -5.20 -13.43 -29.39
CA GLY A 35 -6.13 -14.20 -28.56
C GLY A 35 -5.68 -14.36 -27.10
N GLU A 36 -4.38 -14.27 -26.81
CA GLU A 36 -3.86 -14.25 -25.43
C GLU A 36 -4.01 -12.85 -24.82
N LEU A 37 -3.76 -11.80 -25.60
CA LEU A 37 -3.86 -10.41 -25.17
C LEU A 37 -5.30 -10.02 -24.80
N SER A 38 -6.30 -10.61 -25.45
CA SER A 38 -7.71 -10.40 -25.12
C SER A 38 -8.16 -11.07 -23.81
N LYS A 39 -7.42 -12.05 -23.29
CA LYS A 39 -7.72 -12.71 -22.01
C LYS A 39 -7.36 -11.86 -20.78
N GLY A 40 -6.74 -10.70 -21.00
CA GLY A 40 -6.36 -9.74 -19.97
C GLY A 40 -4.85 -9.63 -19.77
N VAL A 41 -4.46 -9.09 -18.61
CA VAL A 41 -3.05 -8.75 -18.30
C VAL A 41 -2.40 -9.78 -17.37
N TRP A 42 -3.16 -10.41 -16.47
CA TRP A 42 -2.61 -11.22 -15.36
C TRP A 42 -2.88 -12.73 -15.51
N GLY A 43 -3.79 -13.12 -16.39
CA GLY A 43 -4.34 -14.46 -16.44
C GLY A 43 -5.85 -14.41 -16.56
N TYR A 44 -6.47 -15.58 -16.58
CA TYR A 44 -7.91 -15.72 -16.71
C TYR A 44 -8.42 -16.86 -15.83
N TRP A 45 -9.65 -16.72 -15.35
CA TRP A 45 -10.36 -17.77 -14.65
C TRP A 45 -10.98 -18.73 -15.67
N GLU A 46 -10.66 -20.01 -15.57
CA GLU A 46 -11.25 -21.05 -16.40
C GLU A 46 -11.42 -22.32 -15.55
N LEU A 47 -12.63 -22.88 -15.56
CA LEU A 47 -12.95 -24.15 -14.88
C LEU A 47 -12.51 -24.18 -13.40
N GLY A 48 -12.73 -23.09 -12.67
CA GLY A 48 -12.42 -23.00 -11.24
C GLY A 48 -10.93 -22.86 -10.91
N ALA A 49 -10.07 -22.69 -11.90
CA ALA A 49 -8.64 -22.44 -11.71
C ALA A 49 -8.19 -21.13 -12.36
N TRP A 50 -7.21 -20.47 -11.73
CA TRP A 50 -6.52 -19.35 -12.33
C TRP A 50 -5.44 -19.85 -13.30
N LYS A 51 -5.58 -19.54 -14.59
CA LYS A 51 -4.58 -19.91 -15.61
C LYS A 51 -3.69 -18.72 -15.97
N PRO A 52 -2.35 -18.93 -16.06
CA PRO A 52 -1.45 -17.90 -16.56
C PRO A 52 -1.63 -17.70 -18.07
N LEU A 53 -1.19 -16.54 -18.57
CA LEU A 53 -1.19 -16.25 -20.00
C LEU A 53 -0.06 -17.01 -20.71
N GLY A 54 -0.27 -17.32 -21.99
CA GLY A 54 0.75 -17.91 -22.88
C GLY A 54 1.86 -16.92 -23.29
N ILE A 55 1.81 -15.67 -22.82
CA ILE A 55 2.83 -14.65 -23.04
C ILE A 55 3.38 -14.15 -21.71
N SER A 56 4.71 -14.07 -21.61
CA SER A 56 5.34 -13.45 -20.44
C SER A 56 5.03 -11.94 -20.38
N GLY A 57 4.88 -11.39 -19.17
CA GLY A 57 4.67 -9.95 -18.98
C GLY A 57 5.76 -9.08 -19.63
N ARG A 58 7.00 -9.59 -19.68
CA ARG A 58 8.12 -8.92 -20.37
C ARG A 58 7.95 -8.86 -21.89
N GLN A 59 7.57 -9.98 -22.52
CA GLN A 59 7.33 -10.02 -23.96
C GLN A 59 6.15 -9.12 -24.33
N ARG A 60 5.09 -9.14 -23.52
CA ARG A 60 3.92 -8.26 -23.65
C ARG A 60 4.30 -6.79 -23.58
N ALA A 61 5.09 -6.38 -22.59
CA ALA A 61 5.56 -5.00 -22.45
C ALA A 61 6.47 -4.56 -23.61
N ARG A 62 7.32 -5.45 -24.11
CA ARG A 62 8.15 -5.18 -25.30
C ARG A 62 7.28 -4.97 -26.54
N LEU A 63 6.27 -5.81 -26.74
CA LEU A 63 5.33 -5.71 -27.86
C LEU A 63 4.51 -4.41 -27.77
N ARG A 64 3.97 -4.09 -26.59
CA ARG A 64 3.29 -2.81 -26.32
C ARG A 64 4.18 -1.61 -26.64
N LYS A 65 5.46 -1.65 -26.28
CA LYS A 65 6.44 -0.61 -26.61
C LYS A 65 6.64 -0.48 -28.12
N GLU A 66 6.79 -1.58 -28.85
CA GLU A 66 6.98 -1.59 -30.31
C GLU A 66 5.74 -1.00 -31.03
N VAL A 67 4.53 -1.36 -30.61
CA VAL A 67 3.25 -0.83 -31.16
C VAL A 67 3.11 0.68 -30.92
N LEU A 68 3.31 1.12 -29.67
CA LEU A 68 3.20 2.54 -29.31
C LEU A 68 4.27 3.41 -29.99
N LEU A 69 5.48 2.88 -30.19
CA LEU A 69 6.55 3.57 -30.93
C LEU A 69 6.24 3.71 -32.43
N ALA A 70 5.46 2.79 -32.99
CA ALA A 70 4.97 2.87 -34.36
C ALA A 70 3.80 3.86 -34.52
N GLY A 71 3.32 4.46 -33.42
CA GLY A 71 2.19 5.38 -33.42
C GLY A 71 0.81 4.70 -33.42
N GLU A 72 0.76 3.38 -33.28
CA GLU A 72 -0.50 2.64 -33.19
C GLU A 72 -1.03 2.58 -31.75
N GLU A 73 -2.35 2.39 -31.62
CA GLU A 73 -3.03 2.33 -30.33
C GLU A 73 -2.91 0.95 -29.67
N TRP A 74 -2.74 0.93 -28.34
CA TRP A 74 -2.73 -0.29 -27.54
C TRP A 74 -4.06 -0.46 -26.78
N SER A 75 -4.98 -1.27 -27.31
CA SER A 75 -6.34 -1.45 -26.77
C SER A 75 -6.53 -2.61 -25.78
N TYR A 76 -5.50 -3.43 -25.55
CA TYR A 76 -5.61 -4.65 -24.73
C TYR A 76 -5.48 -4.43 -23.22
N ASP A 77 -5.06 -3.24 -22.78
CA ASP A 77 -4.81 -2.94 -21.36
C ASP A 77 -5.84 -1.94 -20.86
N ALA A 78 -6.49 -2.26 -19.74
CA ALA A 78 -7.28 -1.28 -19.01
C ALA A 78 -6.40 -0.08 -18.60
N PRO A 79 -6.95 1.15 -18.60
CA PRO A 79 -6.24 2.32 -18.13
C PRO A 79 -5.82 2.15 -16.67
N ARG A 80 -4.65 2.69 -16.32
CA ARG A 80 -4.14 2.61 -14.95
C ARG A 80 -5.03 3.42 -14.02
N GLY A 81 -5.60 2.75 -13.01
CA GLY A 81 -6.36 3.43 -11.96
C GLY A 81 -5.49 4.35 -11.11
N GLU A 82 -6.12 5.36 -10.52
CA GLU A 82 -5.46 6.29 -9.60
C GLU A 82 -4.99 5.59 -8.32
N MET A 83 -3.82 5.99 -7.82
CA MET A 83 -3.29 5.46 -6.55
C MET A 83 -3.99 6.13 -5.37
N ARG A 84 -4.48 5.31 -4.41
CA ARG A 84 -5.10 5.83 -3.19
C ARG A 84 -4.06 6.49 -2.29
N THR A 85 -4.17 7.80 -2.10
CA THR A 85 -3.34 8.57 -1.18
C THR A 85 -4.10 8.84 0.12
N LYS A 86 -3.84 8.04 1.17
CA LYS A 86 -4.35 8.31 2.53
C LYS A 86 -3.22 8.20 3.54
N ARG A 87 -3.10 9.19 4.43
CA ARG A 87 -2.14 9.16 5.55
C ARG A 87 -2.84 8.59 6.79
N LYS A 88 -2.28 7.52 7.37
CA LYS A 88 -2.84 6.86 8.57
C LYS A 88 -2.66 7.69 9.86
N GLY A 89 -1.57 8.46 9.92
CA GLY A 89 -1.09 9.10 11.15
C GLY A 89 -0.53 8.10 12.17
N HIS A 90 0.29 8.57 13.11
CA HIS A 90 0.80 7.73 14.20
C HIS A 90 -0.30 7.48 15.25
N LYS A 91 -0.30 6.26 15.80
CA LYS A 91 -1.27 5.86 16.85
C LYS A 91 -1.12 6.74 18.10
N VAL A 92 0.11 7.09 18.45
CA VAL A 92 0.43 7.87 19.65
C VAL A 92 -0.20 9.26 19.55
N ASP A 93 -0.02 9.95 18.42
CA ASP A 93 -0.56 11.30 18.22
C ASP A 93 -2.07 11.34 18.25
N ARG A 94 -2.72 10.30 17.70
CA ARG A 94 -4.18 10.16 17.71
C ARG A 94 -4.75 10.09 19.13
N ILE A 95 -4.08 9.35 20.01
CA ILE A 95 -4.54 9.09 21.39
C ILE A 95 -4.04 10.19 22.36
N ALA A 96 -3.12 11.05 21.93
CA ALA A 96 -2.51 12.05 22.81
C ALA A 96 -3.53 13.03 23.39
N ALA A 97 -4.53 13.47 22.60
CA ALA A 97 -5.59 14.35 23.08
C ALA A 97 -6.45 13.67 24.16
N GLU A 98 -6.86 12.42 23.94
CA GLU A 98 -7.64 11.63 24.88
C GLU A 98 -6.89 11.40 26.20
N LYS A 99 -5.59 11.09 26.13
CA LYS A 99 -4.74 10.92 27.31
C LYS A 99 -4.65 12.20 28.14
N ARG A 100 -4.45 13.36 27.51
CA ARG A 100 -4.38 14.65 28.22
C ARG A 100 -5.70 14.97 28.92
N ALA A 101 -6.84 14.72 28.27
CA ALA A 101 -8.16 14.93 28.87
C ALA A 101 -8.37 14.02 30.10
N ASN A 102 -8.03 12.73 29.98
CA ASN A 102 -8.12 11.78 31.11
C ASN A 102 -7.22 12.20 32.28
N THR A 103 -6.00 12.67 32.01
CA THR A 103 -5.13 13.19 33.06
C THR A 103 -5.78 14.35 33.83
N VAL A 104 -6.42 15.30 33.13
CA VAL A 104 -7.13 16.42 33.78
C VAL A 104 -8.29 15.92 34.65
N GLU A 105 -9.08 14.97 34.16
CA GLU A 105 -10.18 14.39 34.94
C GLU A 105 -9.70 13.64 36.19
N LEU A 106 -8.60 12.89 36.06
CA LEU A 106 -7.98 12.18 37.17
C LEU A 106 -7.45 13.15 38.22
N MET A 107 -6.84 14.27 37.79
CA MET A 107 -6.34 15.30 38.70
C MET A 107 -7.48 15.98 39.48
N LYS A 108 -8.66 16.18 38.87
CA LYS A 108 -9.84 16.69 39.59
C LYS A 108 -10.31 15.73 40.69
N LYS A 109 -10.20 14.42 40.48
CA LYS A 109 -10.57 13.38 41.44
C LYS A 109 -9.50 13.12 42.52
N MET A 110 -8.28 13.61 42.30
CA MET A 110 -7.13 13.36 43.18
C MET A 110 -7.35 13.74 44.65
N PRO A 111 -7.95 14.90 45.00
CA PRO A 111 -8.16 15.26 46.40
C PRO A 111 -9.03 14.25 47.14
N GLN A 112 -10.11 13.78 46.50
CA GLN A 112 -10.99 12.77 47.08
C GLN A 112 -10.26 11.43 47.24
N MET A 113 -9.54 10.98 46.21
CA MET A 113 -8.76 9.74 46.28
C MET A 113 -7.71 9.75 47.41
N LEU A 114 -7.11 10.90 47.70
CA LEU A 114 -6.17 11.07 48.81
C LEU A 114 -6.86 10.98 50.17
N LEU A 115 -8.04 11.58 50.34
CA LEU A 115 -8.84 11.45 51.56
C LEU A 115 -9.27 10.01 51.79
N ASP A 116 -9.74 9.33 50.75
CA ASP A 116 -10.15 7.92 50.81
C ASP A 116 -8.96 7.01 51.17
N TYR A 117 -7.78 7.28 50.63
CA TYR A 117 -6.56 6.55 51.00
C TYR A 117 -6.17 6.76 52.47
N LYS A 118 -6.19 8.02 52.94
CA LYS A 118 -5.89 8.35 54.34
C LYS A 118 -6.89 7.68 55.28
N LYS A 119 -8.19 7.72 54.95
CA LYS A 119 -9.25 7.07 55.72
C LYS A 119 -9.02 5.56 55.84
N ARG A 120 -8.75 4.87 54.73
CA ARG A 120 -8.45 3.42 54.73
C ARG A 120 -7.23 3.07 55.59
N ARG A 121 -6.17 3.89 55.54
CA ARG A 121 -4.97 3.69 56.37
C ARG A 121 -5.27 3.87 57.86
N TRP A 122 -6.06 4.88 58.20
CA TRP A 122 -6.49 5.15 59.56
C TRP A 122 -7.38 4.03 60.12
N GLU A 123 -8.42 3.63 59.39
CA GLU A 123 -9.31 2.54 59.80
C GLU A 123 -8.56 1.22 60.00
N LYS A 124 -7.59 0.92 59.12
CA LYS A 124 -6.73 -0.26 59.28
C LYS A 124 -5.92 -0.18 60.57
N LYS A 125 -5.31 0.97 60.86
CA LYS A 125 -4.52 1.18 62.08
C LYS A 125 -5.38 1.02 63.34
N MET A 126 -6.57 1.63 63.38
CA MET A 126 -7.48 1.52 64.51
C MET A 126 -7.88 0.06 64.77
N LYS A 127 -8.21 -0.70 63.71
CA LYS A 127 -8.52 -2.14 63.85
C LYS A 127 -7.34 -2.97 64.36
N GLU A 128 -6.12 -2.64 63.94
CA GLU A 128 -4.91 -3.31 64.43
C GLU A 128 -4.66 -3.00 65.93
N GLU A 129 -4.87 -1.75 66.35
CA GLU A 129 -4.76 -1.32 67.75
C GLU A 129 -5.85 -1.97 68.62
N GLU A 130 -7.10 -1.99 68.16
CA GLU A 130 -8.21 -2.69 68.84
C GLU A 130 -7.95 -4.20 68.96
N ALA A 131 -7.46 -4.84 67.90
CA ALA A 131 -7.13 -6.25 67.92
C ALA A 131 -5.92 -6.56 68.82
N ALA A 132 -4.97 -5.64 68.96
CA ALA A 132 -3.86 -5.76 69.90
C ALA A 132 -4.34 -5.60 71.36
N ALA A 133 -5.20 -4.60 71.62
CA ALA A 133 -5.78 -4.37 72.94
C ALA A 133 -6.63 -5.56 73.41
N ALA A 134 -7.49 -6.10 72.55
CA ALA A 134 -8.34 -7.26 72.85
C ALA A 134 -7.54 -8.58 73.06
N LYS A 135 -6.30 -8.66 72.57
CA LYS A 135 -5.40 -9.79 72.83
C LYS A 135 -4.57 -9.63 74.11
N SER A 136 -4.49 -8.41 74.65
CA SER A 136 -3.74 -8.08 75.86
C SER A 136 -4.57 -8.14 77.14
N THR A 137 -5.90 -8.27 77.01
CA THR A 137 -6.88 -8.54 78.07
C THR A 137 -7.26 -10.01 78.09
#